data_AF-H0HYQ6-F1
#
_entry.id   AF-H0HYQ6-F1
#
_cell.length_a   1.000
_cell.length_b   1.000
_cell.length_c   1.000
_cell.angle_alpha   90.00
_cell.angle_beta   90.00
_cell.angle_gamma   90.00
#
_symmetry.space_group_name_H-M   'P 1'
#
loop_
_entity.id
_entity.type
_entity.pdbx_description
1 polymer ?
#
loop_
_entity_poly.entity_id
_entity_poly.type
_entity_poly.pdbx_seq_one_letter_code
_entity_poly.pdbx_strand_id
1 'polypeptide(L)'
;MISDRKQAGSERLRQSELALDQARYEAAHARRQYDAVDPDNRLVAGELERRWNDYLAAVARLEDQVRSLRSEQPSALSEDERTMLMALADDLPALWNHPAASVETRKRILRTVLNEIVVTAAAGRLHLVLHWQGGDHTRLEVVKNRSGQNRYKTNVATEQLVRELVRF
;
A
#
# COMPACT_ATOMS: atom_id res chain seq x y z
N MET A 1 -3.06 -8.29 1.21
CA MET A 1 -1.75 -7.79 0.72
C MET A 1 -1.48 -6.31 1.02
N ILE A 2 -2.37 -5.36 0.71
CA ILE A 2 -2.14 -3.91 1.00
C ILE A 2 -2.43 -3.57 2.46
N SER A 3 -3.48 -4.14 3.06
CA SER A 3 -3.73 -4.01 4.50
C SER A 3 -2.57 -4.62 5.31
N ASP A 4 -2.06 -5.78 4.88
CA ASP A 4 -0.83 -6.38 5.43
C ASP A 4 0.39 -5.45 5.26
N ARG A 5 0.47 -4.67 4.17
CA ARG A 5 1.59 -3.76 3.90
C ARG A 5 1.53 -2.50 4.78
N LYS A 6 0.33 -1.95 5.02
CA LYS A 6 0.10 -0.84 5.96
C LYS A 6 0.39 -1.28 7.40
N GLN A 7 -0.12 -2.45 7.79
CA GLN A 7 0.10 -3.00 9.12
C GLN A 7 1.57 -3.41 9.34
N ALA A 8 2.22 -4.00 8.34
CA ALA A 8 3.66 -4.27 8.38
C ALA A 8 4.51 -2.99 8.40
N GLY A 9 4.09 -1.93 7.71
CA GLY A 9 4.76 -0.63 7.75
C GLY A 9 4.68 0.04 9.12
N SER A 10 3.49 0.02 9.73
CA SER A 10 3.27 0.54 11.09
C SER A 10 4.05 -0.26 12.14
N GLU A 11 4.05 -1.60 12.04
CA GLU A 11 4.84 -2.46 12.94
C GLU A 11 6.35 -2.22 12.79
N ARG A 12 6.86 -2.11 11.56
CA ARG A 12 8.28 -1.79 11.32
C ARG A 12 8.68 -0.43 11.88
N LEU A 13 7.81 0.58 11.75
CA LEU A 13 8.05 1.90 12.35
C LEU A 13 8.13 1.77 13.86
N ARG A 14 7.16 1.09 14.48
CA ARG A 14 7.12 0.89 15.94
C ARG A 14 8.35 0.16 16.46
N GLN A 15 8.80 -0.88 15.77
CA GLN A 15 10.02 -1.60 16.11
C GLN A 15 11.26 -0.70 16.00
N SER A 16 11.34 0.14 14.97
CA SER A 16 12.45 1.07 14.77
C SER A 16 12.47 2.19 15.82
N GLU A 17 11.29 2.67 16.25
CA GLU A 17 11.14 3.64 17.34
C GLU A 17 11.59 3.06 18.69
N LEU A 18 11.21 1.84 19.01
CA LEU A 18 11.67 1.15 20.23
C LEU A 18 13.19 0.94 20.22
N ALA A 19 13.76 0.56 19.07
CA ALA A 19 15.21 0.42 18.92
C ALA A 19 15.93 1.76 19.11
N LEU A 20 15.36 2.86 18.61
CA LEU A 20 15.88 4.21 18.80
C LEU A 20 15.87 4.62 20.28
N ASP A 21 14.77 4.35 21.00
CA ASP A 21 14.69 4.66 22.43
C ASP A 21 15.72 3.88 23.25
N GLN A 22 15.92 2.59 22.94
CA GLN A 22 16.97 1.78 23.55
C GLN A 22 18.37 2.35 23.25
N ALA A 23 18.67 2.71 22.01
CA ALA A 23 19.96 3.27 21.63
C ALA A 23 20.23 4.62 22.33
N ARG A 24 19.20 5.46 22.49
CA ARG A 24 19.29 6.72 23.24
C ARG A 24 19.57 6.49 24.71
N TYR A 25 18.93 5.49 25.31
CA TYR A 25 19.22 5.09 26.68
C TYR A 25 20.69 4.64 26.84
N GLU A 26 21.19 3.79 25.95
CA GLU A 26 22.57 3.31 25.97
C GLU A 26 23.59 4.45 25.78
N ALA A 27 23.33 5.38 24.86
CA ALA A 27 24.16 6.57 24.68
C ALA A 27 24.19 7.45 25.94
N ALA A 28 23.04 7.67 26.58
CA ALA A 28 22.95 8.43 27.83
C ALA A 28 23.66 7.71 28.99
N HIS A 29 23.58 6.38 29.03
CA HIS A 29 24.29 5.58 30.02
C HIS A 29 25.82 5.65 29.82
N ALA A 30 26.31 5.47 28.59
CA ALA A 30 27.73 5.55 28.27
C ALA A 30 28.30 6.94 28.57
N ARG A 31 27.54 8.01 28.28
CA ARG A 31 27.90 9.37 28.68
C ARG A 31 28.12 9.50 30.19
N ARG A 32 27.20 8.99 31.02
CA ARG A 32 27.36 9.02 32.49
C ARG A 32 28.60 8.25 32.97
N GLN A 33 28.97 7.17 32.29
CA GLN A 33 30.18 6.41 32.61
C GLN A 33 31.44 7.20 32.26
N TYR A 34 31.44 7.87 31.09
CA TYR A 34 32.52 8.77 30.70
C TYR A 34 32.65 9.96 31.68
N ASP A 35 31.53 10.61 32.02
CA ASP A 35 31.52 11.76 32.95
C ASP A 35 31.99 11.39 34.38
N ALA A 36 31.91 10.11 34.76
CA ALA A 36 32.29 9.61 36.08
C ALA A 36 33.75 9.10 36.16
N VAL A 37 34.47 9.01 35.03
CA VAL A 37 35.85 8.51 35.02
C VAL A 37 36.82 9.58 35.51
N ASP A 38 37.84 9.16 36.27
CA ASP A 38 38.96 10.05 36.63
C ASP A 38 39.78 10.41 35.37
N PRO A 39 40.00 11.69 35.06
CA PRO A 39 40.81 12.14 33.92
C PRO A 39 42.24 11.58 33.89
N ASP A 40 42.82 11.21 35.03
CA ASP A 40 44.15 10.62 35.10
C ASP A 40 44.19 9.21 34.49
N ASN A 41 43.04 8.54 34.40
CA ASN A 41 42.88 7.24 33.72
C ASN A 41 42.65 7.40 32.21
N ARG A 42 43.59 8.05 31.52
CA ARG A 42 43.47 8.46 30.10
C ARG A 42 43.06 7.34 29.14
N LEU A 43 43.57 6.12 29.33
CA LEU A 43 43.21 4.97 28.48
C LEU A 43 41.75 4.55 28.67
N VAL A 44 41.26 4.59 29.91
CA VAL A 44 39.86 4.26 30.25
C VAL A 44 38.93 5.34 29.72
N ALA A 45 39.30 6.61 29.89
CA ALA A 45 38.56 7.75 29.35
C ALA A 45 38.43 7.66 27.81
N GLY A 46 39.54 7.37 27.11
CA GLY A 46 39.54 7.22 25.66
C GLY A 46 38.66 6.07 25.15
N GLU A 47 38.65 4.92 25.85
CA GLU A 47 37.77 3.80 25.47
C GLU A 47 36.30 4.09 25.76
N LEU A 48 35.98 4.76 26.89
CA LEU A 48 34.62 5.18 27.21
C LEU A 48 34.10 6.23 26.22
N GLU A 49 34.95 7.17 25.81
CA GLU A 49 34.64 8.14 24.76
C GLU A 49 34.36 7.44 23.42
N ARG A 50 35.25 6.52 23.01
CA ARG A 50 35.07 5.74 21.78
C ARG A 50 33.74 4.97 21.79
N ARG A 51 33.42 4.31 22.90
CA ARG A 51 32.16 3.57 23.06
C ARG A 51 30.95 4.49 23.07
N TRP A 52 31.03 5.66 23.70
CA TRP A 52 29.95 6.65 23.66
C TRP A 52 29.72 7.16 22.23
N ASN A 53 30.79 7.43 21.48
CA ASN A 53 30.71 7.81 20.07
C ASN A 53 30.06 6.73 19.20
N ASP A 54 30.36 5.44 19.44
CA ASP A 54 29.71 4.33 18.74
C ASP A 54 28.19 4.31 19.00
N TYR A 55 27.76 4.56 20.24
CA TYR A 55 26.34 4.66 20.57
C TYR A 55 25.66 5.88 19.93
N LEU A 56 26.34 7.03 19.90
CA LEU A 56 25.81 8.23 19.20
C LEU A 56 25.65 7.97 17.70
N ALA A 57 26.60 7.28 17.06
CA ALA A 57 26.49 6.88 15.67
C ALA A 57 25.33 5.90 15.43
N ALA A 58 25.08 4.98 16.36
CA ALA A 58 23.91 4.10 16.31
C ALA A 58 22.59 4.87 16.43
N VAL A 59 22.49 5.84 17.35
CA VAL A 59 21.32 6.72 17.48
C VAL A 59 21.06 7.47 16.17
N ALA A 60 22.07 8.12 15.60
CA ALA A 60 21.92 8.88 14.35
C ALA A 60 21.38 8.01 13.20
N ARG A 61 21.93 6.79 13.03
CA ARG A 61 21.46 5.83 12.02
C ARG A 61 19.99 5.44 12.22
N LEU A 62 19.57 5.19 13.45
CA LEU A 62 18.20 4.82 13.77
C LEU A 62 17.23 6.00 13.60
N GLU A 63 17.66 7.23 13.91
CA GLU A 63 16.86 8.43 13.66
C GLU A 63 16.60 8.64 12.16
N ASP A 64 17.63 8.46 11.32
CA ASP A 64 17.48 8.55 9.88
C ASP A 64 16.58 7.44 9.32
N GLN A 65 16.68 6.22 9.85
CA GLN A 65 15.81 5.11 9.48
C GLN A 65 14.33 5.39 9.85
N VAL A 66 14.07 5.86 11.07
CA VAL A 66 12.73 6.26 11.51
C VAL A 66 12.19 7.40 10.65
N ARG A 67 13.02 8.39 10.31
CA ARG A 67 12.63 9.49 9.42
C ARG A 67 12.23 8.99 8.03
N SER A 68 13.01 8.08 7.44
CA SER A 68 12.69 7.46 6.15
C SER A 68 11.36 6.71 6.23
N LEU A 69 11.19 5.84 7.23
CA LEU A 69 9.97 5.05 7.40
C LEU A 69 8.72 5.91 7.63
N ARG A 70 8.85 7.04 8.34
CA ARG A 70 7.74 8.00 8.51
C ARG A 70 7.41 8.71 7.20
N SER A 71 8.40 9.06 6.39
CA SER A 71 8.18 9.71 5.09
C SER A 71 7.58 8.77 4.05
N GLU A 72 7.82 7.47 4.17
CA GLU A 72 7.22 6.42 3.33
C GLU A 72 5.76 6.10 3.72
N GLN A 73 5.32 6.48 4.92
CA GLN A 73 3.93 6.32 5.32
C GLN A 73 3.07 7.46 4.76
N PRO A 74 1.91 7.14 4.14
CA PRO A 74 0.96 8.17 3.73
C PRO A 74 0.56 9.03 4.94
N SER A 75 0.65 10.35 4.80
CA SER A 75 0.19 11.27 5.84
C SER A 75 -1.27 11.01 6.20
N ALA A 76 -1.61 11.13 7.48
CA ALA A 76 -3.01 11.14 7.90
C ALA A 76 -3.72 12.30 7.19
N LEU A 77 -4.89 12.03 6.61
CA LEU A 77 -5.72 13.08 5.99
C LEU A 77 -6.17 14.07 7.05
N SER A 78 -6.08 15.37 6.76
CA SER A 78 -6.72 16.40 7.57
C SER A 78 -8.25 16.27 7.53
N GLU A 79 -8.95 16.86 8.50
CA GLU A 79 -10.42 16.82 8.54
C GLU A 79 -11.05 17.53 7.32
N ASP A 80 -10.40 18.60 6.83
CA ASP A 80 -10.84 19.32 5.64
C ASP A 80 -10.71 18.46 4.37
N GLU A 81 -9.57 17.76 4.20
CA GLU A 81 -9.37 16.82 3.11
C GLU A 81 -10.35 15.65 3.18
N ARG A 82 -10.62 15.15 4.39
CA ARG A 82 -11.62 14.09 4.62
C ARG A 82 -13.00 14.56 4.21
N THR A 83 -13.40 15.77 4.59
CA THR A 83 -14.69 16.36 4.23
C THR A 83 -14.81 16.54 2.72
N MET A 84 -13.77 17.04 2.06
CA MET A 84 -13.74 17.19 0.61
C MET A 84 -13.83 15.84 -0.11
N LEU A 85 -13.14 14.81 0.37
CA LEU A 85 -13.21 13.46 -0.18
C LEU A 85 -14.61 12.86 -0.03
N MET A 86 -15.28 13.08 1.11
CA MET A 86 -16.65 12.60 1.33
C MET A 86 -17.63 13.30 0.38
N ALA A 87 -17.52 14.62 0.20
CA ALA A 87 -18.34 15.35 -0.76
C ALA A 87 -18.13 14.82 -2.20
N LEU A 88 -16.89 14.54 -2.59
CA LEU A 88 -16.59 13.94 -3.88
C LEU A 88 -17.16 12.52 -4.03
N ALA A 89 -17.17 11.74 -2.95
CA ALA A 89 -17.77 10.41 -2.94
C ALA A 89 -19.29 10.46 -3.13
N ASP A 90 -19.97 11.47 -2.57
CA ASP A 90 -21.42 11.67 -2.74
C ASP A 90 -21.79 12.01 -4.19
N ASP A 91 -20.92 12.72 -4.91
CA ASP A 91 -21.12 13.06 -6.34
C ASP A 91 -20.80 11.90 -7.30
N LEU A 92 -20.10 10.87 -6.83
CA LEU A 92 -19.60 9.78 -7.66
C LEU A 92 -20.70 8.99 -8.41
N PRO A 93 -21.85 8.63 -7.79
CA PRO A 93 -22.93 7.95 -8.49
C PRO A 93 -23.52 8.79 -9.63
N ALA A 94 -23.62 10.11 -9.44
CA ALA A 94 -24.11 11.02 -10.47
C ALA A 94 -23.14 11.09 -11.65
N LEU A 95 -21.84 11.24 -11.35
CA LEU A 95 -20.78 11.24 -12.37
C LEU A 95 -20.71 9.92 -13.15
N TRP A 96 -20.86 8.79 -12.46
CA TRP A 96 -20.79 7.45 -13.08
C TRP A 96 -21.93 7.20 -14.07
N ASN A 97 -23.14 7.62 -13.70
CA ASN A 97 -24.35 7.40 -14.50
C ASN A 97 -24.61 8.52 -15.52
N HIS A 98 -23.80 9.58 -15.53
CA HIS A 98 -23.98 10.70 -16.44
C HIS A 98 -23.89 10.24 -17.91
N PRO A 99 -24.81 10.65 -18.81
CA PRO A 99 -24.85 10.18 -20.20
C PRO A 99 -23.59 10.55 -21.00
N ALA A 100 -22.93 11.65 -20.66
CA ALA A 100 -21.65 12.04 -21.27
C ALA A 100 -20.42 11.30 -20.67
N ALA A 101 -20.60 10.48 -19.64
CA ALA A 101 -19.51 9.72 -19.03
C ALA A 101 -19.05 8.60 -19.96
N SER A 102 -17.96 8.85 -20.67
CA SER A 102 -17.33 7.87 -21.55
C SER A 102 -16.85 6.64 -20.74
N VAL A 103 -16.62 5.53 -21.45
CA VAL A 103 -16.00 4.34 -20.87
C VAL A 103 -14.59 4.65 -20.34
N GLU A 104 -13.88 5.59 -20.97
CA GLU A 104 -12.57 6.03 -20.52
C GLU A 104 -12.64 6.74 -19.17
N THR A 105 -13.59 7.66 -18.98
CA THR A 105 -13.80 8.37 -17.71
C THR A 105 -14.11 7.39 -16.58
N ARG A 106 -15.01 6.43 -16.83
CA ARG A 106 -15.34 5.37 -15.87
C ARG A 106 -14.13 4.49 -15.51
N LYS A 107 -13.29 4.15 -16.49
CA LYS A 107 -12.03 3.43 -16.24
C LYS A 107 -11.03 4.27 -15.43
N ARG A 108 -10.96 5.57 -15.66
CA ARG A 108 -10.08 6.48 -14.92
C ARG A 108 -10.49 6.53 -13.45
N ILE A 109 -11.79 6.71 -13.18
CA ILE A 109 -12.36 6.67 -11.82
C ILE A 109 -12.03 5.34 -11.12
N LEU A 110 -12.22 4.21 -11.80
CA LEU A 110 -11.88 2.90 -11.23
C LEU A 110 -10.39 2.79 -10.90
N ARG A 111 -9.49 3.24 -11.77
CA ARG A 111 -8.04 3.19 -11.54
C ARG A 111 -7.59 4.03 -10.34
N THR A 112 -8.30 5.09 -10.00
CA THR A 112 -7.99 5.90 -8.82
C THR A 112 -8.33 5.21 -7.51
N VAL A 113 -9.36 4.36 -7.47
CA VAL A 113 -9.81 3.71 -6.22
C VAL A 113 -9.37 2.24 -6.10
N LEU A 114 -9.08 1.60 -7.23
CA LEU A 114 -8.74 0.19 -7.31
C LEU A 114 -7.23 0.01 -7.46
N ASN A 115 -6.62 -0.78 -6.59
CA ASN A 115 -5.22 -1.12 -6.68
C ASN A 115 -4.98 -2.30 -7.63
N GLU A 116 -5.69 -3.40 -7.45
CA GLU A 116 -5.57 -4.59 -8.31
C GLU A 116 -6.83 -5.46 -8.25
N ILE A 117 -6.94 -6.35 -9.23
CA ILE A 117 -7.97 -7.40 -9.27
C ILE A 117 -7.26 -8.74 -9.40
N VAL A 118 -7.39 -9.60 -8.39
CA VAL A 118 -6.88 -10.97 -8.44
C VAL A 118 -8.00 -11.87 -8.91
N VAL A 119 -7.78 -12.62 -10.00
CA VAL A 119 -8.78 -13.52 -10.57
C VAL A 119 -8.29 -14.96 -10.47
N THR A 120 -9.10 -15.82 -9.85
CA THR A 120 -8.86 -17.26 -9.75
C THR A 120 -9.97 -18.01 -10.48
N ALA A 121 -9.61 -18.84 -11.46
CA ALA A 121 -10.57 -19.65 -12.20
C ALA A 121 -10.73 -21.03 -11.55
N ALA A 122 -11.97 -21.43 -11.26
CA ALA A 122 -12.29 -22.74 -10.69
C ALA A 122 -13.57 -23.28 -11.34
N ALA A 123 -13.53 -24.51 -11.88
CA ALA A 123 -14.69 -25.29 -12.35
C ALA A 123 -15.87 -24.49 -12.97
N GLY A 124 -15.61 -23.68 -13.99
CA GLY A 124 -16.66 -22.92 -14.68
C GLY A 124 -17.10 -21.62 -13.97
N ARG A 125 -16.37 -21.20 -12.95
CA ARG A 125 -16.53 -19.93 -12.23
C ARG A 125 -15.21 -19.18 -12.13
N LEU A 126 -15.32 -17.87 -11.95
CA LEU A 126 -14.24 -16.93 -11.71
C LEU A 126 -14.47 -16.30 -10.35
N HIS A 127 -13.52 -16.48 -9.44
CA HIS A 127 -13.47 -15.78 -8.16
C HIS A 127 -12.59 -14.56 -8.36
N LEU A 128 -13.13 -13.37 -8.12
CA LEU A 128 -12.43 -12.11 -8.20
C LEU A 128 -12.26 -11.55 -6.80
N VAL A 129 -11.07 -11.06 -6.50
CA VAL A 129 -10.78 -10.29 -5.30
C VAL A 129 -10.31 -8.91 -5.76
N LEU A 130 -11.12 -7.90 -5.48
CA LEU A 130 -10.82 -6.50 -5.77
C LEU A 130 -10.08 -5.94 -4.56
N HIS A 131 -8.87 -5.45 -4.76
CA HIS A 131 -8.11 -4.74 -3.74
C HIS A 131 -8.26 -3.23 -3.96
N TRP A 132 -8.82 -2.53 -2.97
CA TRP A 132 -8.99 -1.08 -3.00
C TRP A 132 -7.76 -0.37 -2.43
N GLN A 133 -7.52 0.87 -2.87
CA GLN A 133 -6.42 1.72 -2.38
C GLN A 133 -6.51 1.99 -0.86
N GLY A 134 -7.71 1.90 -0.28
CA GLY A 134 -7.96 2.02 1.16
C GLY A 134 -7.39 0.87 2.00
N GLY A 135 -7.19 -0.30 1.40
CA GLY A 135 -6.84 -1.55 2.11
C GLY A 135 -7.98 -2.55 2.20
N ASP A 136 -9.22 -2.13 1.87
CA ASP A 136 -10.39 -3.01 1.81
C ASP A 136 -10.34 -3.99 0.64
N HIS A 137 -11.09 -5.08 0.78
CA HIS A 137 -11.17 -6.13 -0.21
C HIS A 137 -12.62 -6.54 -0.48
N THR A 138 -13.02 -6.56 -1.75
CA THR A 138 -14.34 -7.04 -2.16
C THR A 138 -14.20 -8.34 -2.96
N ARG A 139 -14.90 -9.38 -2.55
CA ARG A 139 -14.94 -10.66 -3.26
C ARG A 139 -16.17 -10.71 -4.17
N LEU A 140 -15.96 -11.11 -5.42
CA LEU A 140 -17.02 -11.31 -6.41
C LEU A 140 -16.86 -12.70 -7.03
N GLU A 141 -17.98 -13.31 -7.39
CA GLU A 141 -17.99 -14.58 -8.10
C GLU A 141 -18.82 -14.43 -9.37
N VAL A 142 -18.23 -14.80 -10.50
CA VAL A 142 -18.87 -14.69 -11.82
C VAL A 142 -18.77 -16.03 -12.53
N VAL A 143 -19.85 -16.45 -13.18
CA VAL A 143 -19.84 -17.66 -14.00
C VAL A 143 -18.88 -17.44 -15.18
N LYS A 144 -17.95 -18.37 -15.39
CA LYS A 144 -17.04 -18.33 -16.52
C LYS A 144 -17.85 -18.61 -17.78
N ASN A 145 -17.79 -17.72 -18.77
CA ASN A 145 -18.38 -17.98 -20.06
C ASN A 145 -17.85 -19.31 -20.64
N ARG A 146 -18.75 -20.13 -21.20
CA ARG A 146 -18.38 -21.38 -21.86
C ARG A 146 -17.41 -21.10 -23.01
N SER A 147 -16.47 -22.01 -23.25
CA SER A 147 -15.58 -21.92 -24.41
C SER A 147 -16.42 -21.71 -25.69
N GLY A 148 -16.12 -20.67 -26.47
CA GLY A 148 -16.88 -20.31 -27.68
C GLY A 148 -18.11 -19.40 -27.47
N GLN A 149 -18.40 -18.94 -26.26
CA GLN A 149 -19.45 -17.93 -25.99
C GLN A 149 -18.82 -16.64 -25.45
N ASN A 150 -18.37 -15.76 -26.35
CA ASN A 150 -17.89 -14.42 -25.99
C ASN A 150 -18.84 -13.33 -26.52
N ARG A 151 -18.66 -12.09 -26.08
CA ARG A 151 -19.45 -10.92 -26.55
C ARG A 151 -19.27 -10.64 -28.06
N TYR A 152 -18.24 -11.24 -28.68
CA TYR A 152 -17.95 -11.16 -30.11
C TYR A 152 -18.50 -12.36 -30.88
N LYS A 153 -19.40 -13.15 -30.29
CA LYS A 153 -20.04 -14.24 -31.01
C LYS A 153 -20.92 -13.65 -32.10
N THR A 154 -20.56 -13.95 -33.34
CA THR A 154 -21.35 -13.65 -34.53
C THR A 154 -22.80 -14.07 -34.27
N ASN A 155 -23.75 -13.15 -34.50
CA ASN A 155 -25.17 -13.40 -34.28
C ASN A 155 -25.56 -14.67 -35.07
N VAL A 156 -26.42 -15.52 -34.49
CA VAL A 156 -26.96 -16.72 -35.16
C VAL A 156 -27.56 -16.36 -36.53
N ALA A 157 -28.15 -15.16 -36.67
CA ALA A 157 -28.63 -14.65 -37.95
C ALA A 157 -27.52 -14.47 -38.99
N THR A 158 -26.32 -14.05 -38.58
CA THR A 158 -25.16 -13.91 -39.46
C THR A 158 -24.54 -15.27 -39.80
N GLU A 159 -24.58 -16.25 -38.87
CA GLU A 159 -24.18 -17.64 -39.18
C GLU A 159 -25.13 -18.32 -40.19
N GLN A 160 -26.44 -18.02 -40.13
CA GLN A 160 -27.42 -18.50 -41.10
C GLN A 160 -27.21 -17.89 -42.48
N LEU A 161 -26.97 -16.58 -42.55
CA LEU A 161 -26.69 -15.88 -43.82
C LEU A 161 -25.46 -16.44 -44.54
N VAL A 162 -24.39 -16.75 -43.79
CA VAL A 162 -23.19 -17.40 -44.34
C VAL A 162 -23.49 -18.82 -44.86
N ARG A 163 -24.35 -19.58 -44.18
CA ARG A 163 -24.75 -20.92 -44.66
C ARG A 163 -25.60 -20.88 -45.93
N GLU A 164 -26.42 -19.85 -46.11
CA GLU A 164 -27.22 -19.67 -47.32
C GLU A 164 -26.36 -19.24 -48.51
N LEU A 165 -25.37 -18.37 -48.30
CA LEU A 165 -24.46 -17.89 -49.35
C LEU A 165 -23.50 -18.96 -49.87
N VAL A 166 -23.16 -19.99 -49.08
CA VAL A 166 -22.28 -21.10 -49.48
C VAL A 166 -23.05 -22.21 -50.26
N ARG A 167 -24.38 -22.10 -50.36
CA ARG A 167 -25.23 -23.05 -51.12
C ARG A 167 -25.57 -22.60 -52.54
N PHE A 168 -25.04 -21.46 -52.99
CA PHE A 168 -25.00 -21.04 -54.39
C PHE A 168 -23.61 -21.30 -54.99
#